data_AF-A0A6G2V925-F1
#
_entry.id   AF-A0A6G2V925-F1
#
_cell.length_a   1.000
_cell.length_b   1.000
_cell.length_c   1.000
_cell.angle_alpha   90.00
_cell.angle_beta   90.00
_cell.angle_gamma   90.00
#
_symmetry.space_group_name_H-M   'P 1'
#
loop_
_entity.id
_entity.type
_entity.pdbx_description
1 polymer ?
#
loop_
_entity_poly.entity_id
_entity_poly.type
_entity_poly.pdbx_seq_one_letter_code
_entity_poly.pdbx_strand_id
1 'polypeptide(L)'
;MTAVPLATKAGVRRRASTGSLTGTGALLRLALRRDRIVIPVWVLVLGGSFSSVGKSISSLYETPSQRAELAASMNANSSVRAMYGPVFGDSVGGLVSWRMLAFGAALAAVMSLVVVVRHTREEEEAGRQEMLSSAVVGRRAPLTAALLAALIANAGLALVITVGMAGSGAGGAGAVALAAAVAGVGVLFACTAAITAQFTESGRLAKGVTAAVVGAAFVLKAAGDSATDDGSSLLTWLSPLGWAENVRPYADERWWVLLLIAGAVVVQCLAAYALTGRRDVGMSFLAARPGPARGRMSTARGLAIRLQRGALMGWAVSFAVVGFVFGGLAGGAADLVGHNEKAREIFERMGGQSGLTDAFLASMVSVLGTVAALYIAASVLRLHGEETAGRAEPVLAGAVGRLRWAGGHLLIAFGGAALIMVVGGLGLAAGYGHALPAVLGACLVQLPAVWLLGGITALLHGAIPKAAPASWGVVGLCLALGWIGPALDLPQPVLDASPFTHLPKLPGAGMEWGPVTLLTALSAVLVAAALAALRRRDLVT
;
A
#
# COMPACT_ATOMS: atom_id res chain seq x y z
N MET A 1 74.87 -33.60 -3.28
CA MET A 1 74.58 -33.05 -1.94
C MET A 1 74.12 -31.61 -2.15
N THR A 2 72.99 -31.08 -1.69
CA THR A 2 71.90 -31.51 -0.82
C THR A 2 70.84 -30.42 -1.03
N ALA A 3 69.70 -30.73 -1.67
CA ALA A 3 68.56 -29.80 -1.70
C ALA A 3 67.73 -30.03 -0.43
N VAL A 4 67.66 -29.01 0.44
CA VAL A 4 66.79 -29.00 1.61
C VAL A 4 65.48 -28.31 1.22
N PRO A 5 64.34 -29.01 1.16
CA PRO A 5 63.05 -28.34 1.02
C PRO A 5 62.62 -27.84 2.41
N LEU A 6 62.50 -26.52 2.54
CA LEU A 6 61.79 -25.87 3.65
C LEU A 6 60.31 -26.24 3.57
N ALA A 7 59.93 -27.29 4.31
CA ALA A 7 58.55 -27.64 4.55
C ALA A 7 57.92 -26.60 5.50
N THR A 8 57.45 -25.48 4.95
CA THR A 8 56.45 -24.66 5.63
C THR A 8 55.16 -25.46 5.67
N LYS A 9 54.92 -26.16 6.79
CA LYS A 9 53.59 -26.59 7.21
C LYS A 9 52.74 -25.34 7.39
N ALA A 10 52.13 -24.87 6.31
CA ALA A 10 50.98 -24.00 6.39
C ALA A 10 49.90 -24.81 7.11
N GLY A 11 49.81 -24.61 8.43
CA GLY A 11 48.70 -25.12 9.21
C GLY A 11 47.44 -24.62 8.53
N VAL A 12 46.71 -25.55 7.92
CA VAL A 12 45.32 -25.34 7.56
C VAL A 12 44.63 -25.04 8.89
N ARG A 13 44.56 -23.76 9.27
CA ARG A 13 43.56 -23.30 10.22
C ARG A 13 42.27 -23.80 9.60
N ARG A 14 41.68 -24.86 10.19
CA ARG A 14 40.29 -25.22 9.98
C ARG A 14 39.56 -23.89 9.98
N ARG A 15 39.02 -23.45 8.84
CA ARG A 15 38.06 -22.36 8.80
C ARG A 15 37.05 -22.76 9.86
N ALA A 16 36.99 -22.03 10.98
CA ALA A 16 35.87 -22.16 11.90
C ALA A 16 34.65 -22.07 11.00
N SER A 17 33.85 -23.13 10.94
CA SER A 17 32.66 -23.14 10.11
C SER A 17 31.80 -22.00 10.63
N THR A 18 31.85 -20.86 9.94
CA THR A 18 30.99 -19.72 10.26
C THR A 18 29.58 -20.26 10.11
N GLY A 19 28.87 -20.36 11.23
CA GLY A 19 27.52 -20.91 11.25
C GLY A 19 26.66 -20.17 10.22
N SER A 20 25.65 -20.85 9.67
CA SER A 20 24.77 -20.25 8.64
C SER A 20 24.08 -18.95 9.09
N LEU A 21 24.04 -18.67 10.40
CA LEU A 21 23.46 -17.50 11.04
C LEU A 21 24.49 -16.47 11.57
N THR A 22 25.79 -16.67 11.35
CA THR A 22 26.82 -15.72 11.78
C THR A 22 26.55 -14.34 11.16
N GLY A 23 26.62 -13.28 11.96
CA GLY A 23 26.37 -11.91 11.50
C GLY A 23 24.91 -11.43 11.59
N THR A 24 23.94 -12.30 11.95
CA THR A 24 22.51 -11.94 12.04
C THR A 24 22.26 -10.73 12.95
N GLY A 25 22.88 -10.69 14.15
CA GLY A 25 22.66 -9.59 15.09
C GLY A 25 23.17 -8.24 14.58
N ALA A 26 24.28 -8.22 13.84
CA ALA A 26 24.81 -7.01 13.23
C ALA A 26 23.91 -6.50 12.10
N LEU A 27 23.43 -7.42 11.24
CA LEU A 27 22.48 -7.10 10.17
C LEU A 27 21.12 -6.63 10.72
N LEU A 28 20.61 -7.27 11.77
CA LEU A 28 19.38 -6.85 12.45
C LEU A 28 19.52 -5.43 13.01
N ARG A 29 20.64 -5.15 13.71
CA ARG A 29 20.93 -3.80 14.23
C ARG A 29 20.99 -2.77 13.10
N LEU A 30 21.61 -3.11 11.98
CA LEU A 30 21.67 -2.25 10.80
C LEU A 30 20.28 -2.00 10.21
N ALA A 31 19.47 -3.04 10.06
CA ALA A 31 18.09 -2.95 9.56
C ALA A 31 17.25 -2.02 10.44
N LEU A 32 17.26 -2.23 11.76
CA LEU A 32 16.54 -1.39 12.72
C LEU A 32 17.05 0.06 12.74
N ARG A 33 18.36 0.30 12.55
CA ARG A 33 18.91 1.66 12.43
C ARG A 33 18.43 2.37 11.16
N ARG A 34 18.39 1.65 10.02
CA ARG A 34 17.89 2.20 8.75
C ARG A 34 16.38 2.46 8.78
N ASP A 35 15.67 1.74 9.63
CA ASP A 35 14.21 1.82 9.76
C ASP A 35 13.74 2.50 11.06
N ARG A 36 14.64 3.19 11.76
CA ARG A 36 14.37 3.84 13.05
C ARG A 36 13.26 4.90 13.04
N ILE A 37 12.88 5.36 11.86
CA ILE A 37 11.74 6.28 11.66
C ILE A 37 10.56 5.52 11.07
N VAL A 38 10.80 4.75 10.00
CA VAL A 38 9.74 4.09 9.24
C VAL A 38 8.98 3.07 10.09
N ILE A 39 9.67 2.15 10.79
CA ILE A 39 9.00 1.12 11.60
C ILE A 39 8.20 1.76 12.75
N PRO A 40 8.77 2.66 13.58
CA PRO A 40 8.00 3.30 14.64
C PRO A 40 6.80 4.11 14.13
N VAL A 41 6.95 4.85 13.02
CA VAL A 41 5.82 5.59 12.44
C VAL A 41 4.71 4.65 11.99
N TRP A 42 5.03 3.55 11.28
CA TRP A 42 4.04 2.54 10.93
C TRP A 42 3.34 1.96 12.15
N VAL A 43 4.12 1.55 13.16
CA VAL A 43 3.61 0.95 14.40
C VAL A 43 2.70 1.91 15.17
N LEU A 44 3.11 3.17 15.32
CA LEU A 44 2.36 4.17 16.08
C LEU A 44 1.11 4.65 15.34
N VAL A 45 1.20 4.89 14.02
CA VAL A 45 0.06 5.33 13.23
C VAL A 45 -0.96 4.21 13.11
N LEU A 46 -0.54 3.00 12.73
CA LEU A 46 -1.44 1.86 12.57
C LEU A 46 -1.96 1.36 13.92
N GLY A 47 -1.12 1.26 14.95
CA GLY A 47 -1.57 0.82 16.27
C GLY A 47 -2.43 1.87 16.96
N GLY A 48 -2.06 3.14 16.85
CA GLY A 48 -2.80 4.27 17.45
C GLY A 48 -4.18 4.47 16.83
N SER A 49 -4.38 4.11 15.55
CA SER A 49 -5.68 4.23 14.90
C SER A 49 -6.76 3.35 15.55
N PHE A 50 -6.40 2.20 16.13
CA PHE A 50 -7.35 1.35 16.86
C PHE A 50 -7.93 2.08 18.08
N SER A 51 -7.08 2.70 18.89
CA SER A 51 -7.51 3.50 20.04
C SER A 51 -8.32 4.74 19.61
N SER A 52 -7.91 5.39 18.52
CA SER A 52 -8.66 6.51 17.94
C SER A 52 -10.09 6.11 17.56
N VAL A 53 -10.25 4.97 16.89
CA VAL A 53 -11.57 4.45 16.50
C VAL A 53 -12.38 4.03 17.73
N GLY A 54 -11.73 3.44 18.74
CA GLY A 54 -12.39 3.14 20.01
C GLY A 54 -13.00 4.37 20.67
N LYS A 55 -12.25 5.48 20.73
CA LYS A 55 -12.74 6.77 21.24
C LYS A 55 -13.89 7.33 20.40
N SER A 56 -13.80 7.24 19.07
CA SER A 56 -14.88 7.67 18.18
C SER A 56 -16.15 6.84 18.39
N ILE A 57 -16.04 5.52 18.54
CA ILE A 57 -17.19 4.65 18.80
C ILE A 57 -17.80 4.96 20.17
N SER A 58 -16.98 5.12 21.22
CA SER A 58 -17.51 5.45 22.55
C SER A 58 -18.19 6.82 22.60
N SER A 59 -17.73 7.79 21.80
CA SER A 59 -18.31 9.12 21.71
C SER A 59 -19.58 9.18 20.85
N LEU A 60 -19.69 8.36 19.81
CA LEU A 60 -20.83 8.37 18.89
C LEU A 60 -21.94 7.42 19.33
N TYR A 61 -21.60 6.33 20.04
CA TYR A 61 -22.52 5.26 20.46
C TYR A 61 -22.32 4.95 21.95
N GLU A 62 -22.80 5.86 22.79
CA GLU A 62 -22.61 5.84 24.24
C GLU A 62 -23.35 4.66 24.90
N THR A 63 -24.58 4.37 24.46
CA THR A 63 -25.41 3.34 25.11
C THR A 63 -25.20 1.94 24.53
N PRO A 64 -25.37 0.86 25.33
CA PRO A 64 -25.36 -0.51 24.82
C PRO A 64 -26.40 -0.75 23.72
N SER A 65 -27.59 -0.15 23.84
CA SER A 65 -28.65 -0.29 22.82
C SER A 65 -28.24 0.29 21.47
N GLN A 66 -27.61 1.48 21.45
CA GLN A 66 -27.11 2.10 20.23
C GLN A 66 -26.04 1.24 19.55
N ARG A 67 -25.16 0.60 20.33
CA ARG A 67 -24.12 -0.29 19.79
C ARG A 67 -24.69 -1.61 19.26
N ALA A 68 -25.70 -2.17 19.93
CA ALA A 68 -26.39 -3.36 19.44
C ALA A 68 -27.16 -3.07 18.12
N GLU A 69 -27.81 -1.91 18.01
CA GLU A 69 -28.47 -1.47 16.78
C GLU A 69 -27.47 -1.21 15.64
N LEU A 70 -26.32 -0.62 15.95
CA LEU A 70 -25.22 -0.51 14.99
C LEU A 70 -24.74 -1.89 14.53
N ALA A 71 -24.50 -2.83 15.44
CA ALA A 71 -24.07 -4.18 15.10
C ALA A 71 -25.09 -4.88 14.18
N ALA A 72 -26.39 -4.79 14.50
CA ALA A 72 -27.46 -5.37 13.71
C ALA A 72 -27.57 -4.75 12.32
N SER A 73 -27.55 -3.42 12.22
CA SER A 73 -27.64 -2.71 10.93
C SER A 73 -26.44 -2.99 10.01
N MET A 74 -25.23 -3.04 10.56
CA MET A 74 -24.02 -3.38 9.79
C MET A 74 -24.06 -4.84 9.31
N ASN A 75 -24.53 -5.77 10.15
CA ASN A 75 -24.68 -7.17 9.75
C ASN A 75 -25.80 -7.39 8.74
N ALA A 76 -26.88 -6.59 8.75
CA ALA A 76 -27.94 -6.69 7.75
C ALA A 76 -27.46 -6.29 6.34
N ASN A 77 -26.39 -5.51 6.23
CA ASN A 77 -25.87 -5.01 4.96
C ASN A 77 -24.73 -5.89 4.42
N SER A 78 -25.01 -6.70 3.40
CA SER A 78 -24.04 -7.60 2.77
C SER A 78 -22.80 -6.89 2.22
N SER A 79 -22.94 -5.64 1.77
CA SER A 79 -21.84 -4.84 1.23
C SER A 79 -20.89 -4.36 2.33
N VAL A 80 -21.46 -3.97 3.48
CA VAL A 80 -20.70 -3.63 4.69
C VAL A 80 -20.00 -4.87 5.24
N ARG A 81 -20.68 -6.02 5.27
CA ARG A 81 -20.06 -7.31 5.66
C ARG A 81 -18.93 -7.70 4.72
N ALA A 82 -19.07 -7.52 3.41
CA ALA A 82 -18.00 -7.77 2.47
C ALA A 82 -16.76 -6.91 2.78
N MET A 83 -16.96 -5.64 3.15
CA MET A 83 -15.88 -4.70 3.38
C MET A 83 -15.18 -4.87 4.73
N TYR A 84 -15.94 -5.02 5.82
CA TYR A 84 -15.40 -5.06 7.19
C TYR A 84 -15.45 -6.43 7.84
N GLY A 85 -16.28 -7.33 7.33
CA GLY A 85 -16.60 -8.60 7.97
C GLY A 85 -17.87 -8.51 8.81
N PRO A 86 -18.33 -9.65 9.36
CA PRO A 86 -19.43 -9.67 10.31
C PRO A 86 -19.05 -9.07 11.66
N VAL A 87 -20.03 -8.44 12.32
CA VAL A 87 -19.93 -7.96 13.69
C VAL A 87 -20.25 -9.12 14.63
N PHE A 88 -19.24 -9.60 15.35
CA PHE A 88 -19.39 -10.70 16.32
C PHE A 88 -19.74 -10.24 17.74
N GLY A 89 -19.48 -8.97 18.09
CA GLY A 89 -19.74 -8.42 19.42
C GLY A 89 -20.02 -6.91 19.38
N ASP A 90 -20.88 -6.44 20.26
CA ASP A 90 -21.39 -5.05 20.34
C ASP A 90 -20.67 -4.20 21.40
N SER A 91 -19.69 -4.77 22.11
CA SER A 91 -18.80 -4.01 22.97
C SER A 91 -17.99 -3.00 22.15
N VAL A 92 -17.49 -1.94 22.79
CA VAL A 92 -16.61 -0.97 22.10
C VAL A 92 -15.41 -1.68 21.48
N GLY A 93 -14.82 -2.65 22.19
CA GLY A 93 -13.74 -3.49 21.65
C GLY A 93 -14.16 -4.34 20.46
N GLY A 94 -15.35 -4.94 20.51
CA GLY A 94 -15.92 -5.74 19.42
C GLY A 94 -16.17 -4.92 18.15
N LEU A 95 -16.71 -3.71 18.29
CA LEU A 95 -16.93 -2.80 17.16
C LEU A 95 -15.62 -2.23 16.60
N VAL A 96 -14.61 -1.97 17.44
CA VAL A 96 -13.26 -1.62 16.96
C VAL A 96 -12.65 -2.78 16.18
N SER A 97 -12.76 -4.00 16.72
CA SER A 97 -12.29 -5.23 16.07
C SER A 97 -12.94 -5.37 14.69
N TRP A 98 -14.26 -5.34 14.60
CA TRP A 98 -15.00 -5.36 13.34
C TRP A 98 -14.51 -4.30 12.34
N ARG A 99 -14.36 -3.05 12.80
CA ARG A 99 -14.02 -1.94 11.90
C ARG A 99 -12.57 -1.98 11.42
N MET A 100 -11.65 -2.46 12.25
CA MET A 100 -10.20 -2.29 12.03
C MET A 100 -9.46 -3.58 11.75
N LEU A 101 -9.97 -4.76 12.10
CA LEU A 101 -9.20 -6.00 12.06
C LEU A 101 -8.73 -6.37 10.65
N ALA A 102 -9.64 -6.44 9.68
CA ALA A 102 -9.29 -6.80 8.30
C ALA A 102 -8.30 -5.80 7.67
N PHE A 103 -8.58 -4.50 7.78
CA PHE A 103 -7.73 -3.43 7.25
C PHE A 103 -6.39 -3.34 7.99
N GLY A 104 -6.42 -3.46 9.31
CA GLY A 104 -5.24 -3.43 10.16
C GLY A 104 -4.31 -4.61 9.91
N ALA A 105 -4.85 -5.81 9.75
CA ALA A 105 -4.10 -7.00 9.38
C ALA A 105 -3.52 -6.89 7.96
N ALA A 106 -4.27 -6.36 6.99
CA ALA A 106 -3.77 -6.10 5.64
C ALA A 106 -2.64 -5.04 5.63
N LEU A 107 -2.77 -3.96 6.41
CA LEU A 107 -1.74 -2.94 6.55
C LEU A 107 -0.49 -3.47 7.28
N ALA A 108 -0.67 -4.32 8.30
CA ALA A 108 0.44 -5.03 8.95
C ALA A 108 1.17 -5.95 7.97
N ALA A 109 0.43 -6.64 7.09
CA ALA A 109 1.00 -7.44 6.00
C ALA A 109 1.81 -6.59 5.00
N VAL A 110 1.30 -5.42 4.63
CA VAL A 110 2.02 -4.46 3.76
C VAL A 110 3.28 -3.92 4.44
N MET A 111 3.22 -3.57 5.72
CA MET A 111 4.39 -3.16 6.49
C MET A 111 5.45 -4.27 6.47
N SER A 112 5.06 -5.51 6.80
CA SER A 112 5.95 -6.67 6.82
C SER A 112 6.59 -6.97 5.47
N LEU A 113 5.81 -6.98 4.38
CA LEU A 113 6.38 -7.27 3.06
C LEU A 113 7.37 -6.19 2.63
N VAL A 114 7.11 -4.91 2.97
CA VAL A 114 8.03 -3.81 2.65
C VAL A 114 9.33 -3.98 3.42
N VAL A 115 9.27 -4.26 4.73
CA VAL A 115 10.45 -4.50 5.57
C VAL A 115 11.26 -5.69 5.06
N VAL A 116 10.62 -6.84 4.83
CA VAL A 116 11.33 -8.05 4.42
C VAL A 116 11.98 -7.89 3.06
N VAL A 117 11.25 -7.39 2.06
CA VAL A 117 11.82 -7.24 0.70
C VAL A 117 12.92 -6.19 0.68
N ARG A 118 12.79 -5.11 1.46
CA ARG A 118 13.81 -4.06 1.57
C ARG A 118 15.14 -4.57 2.10
N HIS A 119 15.12 -5.45 3.10
CA HIS A 119 16.34 -6.00 3.72
C HIS A 119 16.77 -7.34 3.12
N THR A 120 16.16 -7.78 2.03
CA THR A 120 16.54 -8.99 1.29
C THR A 120 16.78 -8.66 -0.18
N ARG A 121 15.76 -8.74 -1.03
CA ARG A 121 15.90 -8.65 -2.48
C ARG A 121 16.36 -7.28 -2.95
N GLU A 122 15.99 -6.20 -2.27
CA GLU A 122 16.48 -4.85 -2.63
C GLU A 122 17.96 -4.63 -2.24
N GLU A 123 18.47 -5.34 -1.24
CA GLU A 123 19.90 -5.34 -0.92
C GLU A 123 20.71 -6.18 -1.91
N GLU A 124 20.12 -7.29 -2.39
CA GLU A 124 20.68 -8.10 -3.49
C GLU A 124 20.71 -7.33 -4.81
N GLU A 125 19.59 -6.73 -5.22
CA GLU A 125 19.47 -5.97 -6.47
C GLU A 125 20.41 -4.76 -6.51
N ALA A 126 20.71 -4.17 -5.34
CA ALA A 126 21.64 -3.05 -5.24
C ALA A 126 23.13 -3.47 -5.08
N GLY A 127 23.45 -4.76 -5.15
CA GLY A 127 24.82 -5.29 -5.01
C GLY A 127 25.42 -5.22 -3.60
N ARG A 128 24.77 -4.53 -2.65
CA ARG A 128 25.24 -4.41 -1.25
C ARG A 128 25.33 -5.77 -0.57
N GLN A 129 24.40 -6.67 -0.89
CA GLN A 129 24.40 -8.00 -0.33
C GLN A 129 25.62 -8.83 -0.75
N GLU A 130 26.12 -8.67 -1.98
CA GLU A 130 27.33 -9.36 -2.45
C GLU A 130 28.54 -8.88 -1.66
N MET A 131 28.66 -7.58 -1.43
CA MET A 131 29.69 -7.01 -0.57
C MET A 131 29.62 -7.57 0.86
N LEU A 132 28.42 -7.65 1.44
CA LEU A 132 28.22 -8.23 2.78
C LEU A 132 28.55 -9.73 2.82
N SER A 133 28.29 -10.46 1.74
CA SER A 133 28.60 -11.89 1.63
C SER A 133 30.11 -12.18 1.58
N SER A 134 30.94 -11.19 1.21
CA SER A 134 32.40 -11.27 1.28
C SER A 134 32.96 -11.14 2.70
N ALA A 135 32.13 -10.65 3.65
CA ALA A 135 32.48 -10.55 5.07
C ALA A 135 32.12 -11.85 5.84
N VAL A 136 32.30 -11.85 7.16
CA VAL A 136 31.96 -12.99 8.04
C VAL A 136 30.44 -13.04 8.29
N VAL A 137 29.66 -13.21 7.23
CA VAL A 137 28.19 -13.27 7.26
C VAL A 137 27.73 -14.63 6.71
N GLY A 138 26.95 -15.36 7.49
CA GLY A 138 26.39 -16.64 7.09
C GLY A 138 25.24 -16.48 6.08
N ARG A 139 25.06 -17.46 5.19
CA ARG A 139 24.07 -17.43 4.10
C ARG A 139 22.63 -17.16 4.56
N ARG A 140 22.25 -17.59 5.77
CA ARG A 140 20.87 -17.42 6.30
C ARG A 140 20.71 -16.13 7.12
N ALA A 141 21.80 -15.52 7.58
CA ALA A 141 21.76 -14.33 8.44
C ALA A 141 20.96 -13.13 7.87
N PRO A 142 21.03 -12.80 6.57
CA PRO A 142 20.28 -11.69 5.97
C PRO A 142 18.77 -11.93 6.02
N LEU A 143 18.32 -13.12 5.63
CA LEU A 143 16.90 -13.49 5.71
C LEU A 143 16.42 -13.49 7.17
N THR A 144 17.21 -14.06 8.08
CA THR A 144 16.88 -14.07 9.51
C THR A 144 16.79 -12.67 10.07
N ALA A 145 17.71 -11.77 9.74
CA ALA A 145 17.68 -10.38 10.18
C ALA A 145 16.43 -9.64 9.66
N ALA A 146 16.04 -9.86 8.40
CA ALA A 146 14.84 -9.26 7.83
C ALA A 146 13.55 -9.79 8.50
N LEU A 147 13.44 -11.10 8.73
CA LEU A 147 12.31 -11.70 9.43
C LEU A 147 12.23 -11.26 10.90
N LEU A 148 13.37 -11.13 11.59
CA LEU A 148 13.43 -10.60 12.95
C LEU A 148 13.03 -9.12 13.01
N ALA A 149 13.43 -8.31 12.04
CA ALA A 149 13.01 -6.91 11.95
C ALA A 149 11.48 -6.80 11.77
N ALA A 150 10.89 -7.63 10.90
CA ALA A 150 9.44 -7.70 10.74
C ALA A 150 8.74 -8.21 12.00
N LEU A 151 9.31 -9.20 12.69
CA LEU A 151 8.77 -9.69 13.97
C LEU A 151 8.77 -8.61 15.04
N ILE A 152 9.86 -7.84 15.17
CA ILE A 152 9.96 -6.70 16.11
C ILE A 152 8.91 -5.64 15.77
N ALA A 153 8.73 -5.31 14.48
CA ALA A 153 7.71 -4.35 14.07
C ALA A 153 6.30 -4.82 14.44
N ASN A 154 5.95 -6.09 14.18
CA ASN A 154 4.65 -6.64 14.52
C ASN A 154 4.44 -6.83 16.02
N ALA A 155 5.49 -7.15 16.79
CA ALA A 155 5.43 -7.19 18.24
C ALA A 155 5.18 -5.78 18.82
N GLY A 156 5.85 -4.75 18.27
CA GLY A 156 5.58 -3.36 18.59
C GLY A 156 4.14 -2.96 18.27
N LEU A 157 3.63 -3.36 17.10
CA LEU A 157 2.24 -3.13 16.71
C LEU A 157 1.25 -3.80 17.67
N ALA A 158 1.46 -5.07 18.02
CA ALA A 158 0.64 -5.79 18.99
C ALA A 158 0.62 -5.10 20.35
N LEU A 159 1.79 -4.62 20.82
CA LEU A 159 1.90 -3.89 22.07
C LEU A 159 1.10 -2.58 22.03
N VAL A 160 1.27 -1.77 20.98
CA VAL A 160 0.56 -0.49 20.84
C VAL A 160 -0.96 -0.71 20.75
N ILE A 161 -1.43 -1.73 20.01
CA ILE A 161 -2.86 -2.06 19.95
C ILE A 161 -3.36 -2.47 21.34
N THR A 162 -2.67 -3.39 22.02
CA THR A 162 -3.09 -3.88 23.35
C THR A 162 -3.17 -2.74 24.37
N VAL A 163 -2.13 -1.90 24.44
CA VAL A 163 -2.08 -0.75 25.36
C VAL A 163 -3.09 0.31 24.97
N GLY A 164 -3.23 0.61 23.67
CA GLY A 164 -4.17 1.61 23.16
C GLY A 164 -5.63 1.25 23.43
N MET A 165 -5.97 -0.03 23.32
CA MET A 165 -7.30 -0.56 23.65
C MET A 165 -7.56 -0.59 25.16
N ALA A 166 -6.55 -0.95 25.96
CA ALA A 166 -6.64 -0.84 27.42
C ALA A 166 -6.88 0.61 27.87
N GLY A 167 -6.16 1.57 27.28
CA GLY A 167 -6.32 3.01 27.56
C GLY A 167 -7.66 3.60 27.11
N SER A 168 -8.39 2.94 26.21
CA SER A 168 -9.74 3.34 25.78
C SER A 168 -10.86 2.59 26.52
N GLY A 169 -10.55 1.90 27.63
CA GLY A 169 -11.54 1.15 28.41
C GLY A 169 -11.95 -0.20 27.81
N ALA A 170 -11.29 -0.65 26.75
CA ALA A 170 -11.52 -1.93 26.08
C ALA A 170 -10.32 -2.88 26.27
N GLY A 171 -9.77 -2.98 27.47
CA GLY A 171 -8.65 -3.88 27.77
C GLY A 171 -9.03 -5.36 27.84
N GLY A 172 -8.10 -6.20 28.32
CA GLY A 172 -8.36 -7.61 28.62
C GLY A 172 -8.03 -8.59 27.48
N ALA A 173 -8.65 -9.78 27.55
CA ALA A 173 -8.38 -10.89 26.62
C ALA A 173 -8.64 -10.52 25.15
N GLY A 174 -9.74 -9.81 24.88
CA GLY A 174 -10.08 -9.35 23.53
C GLY A 174 -9.04 -8.41 22.92
N ALA A 175 -8.43 -7.52 23.73
CA ALA A 175 -7.38 -6.62 23.25
C ALA A 175 -6.13 -7.41 22.80
N VAL A 176 -5.76 -8.43 23.59
CA VAL A 176 -4.63 -9.32 23.29
C VAL A 176 -4.92 -10.17 22.07
N ALA A 177 -6.13 -10.73 21.96
CA ALA A 177 -6.55 -11.52 20.81
C ALA A 177 -6.56 -10.69 19.52
N LEU A 178 -7.07 -9.45 19.58
CA LEU A 178 -7.06 -8.51 18.46
C LEU A 178 -5.63 -8.20 17.99
N ALA A 179 -4.78 -7.82 18.95
CA ALA A 179 -3.37 -7.52 18.69
C ALA A 179 -2.61 -8.73 18.10
N ALA A 180 -2.83 -9.93 18.65
CA ALA A 180 -2.20 -11.16 18.20
C ALA A 180 -2.67 -11.57 16.80
N ALA A 181 -3.97 -11.39 16.48
CA ALA A 181 -4.51 -11.67 15.16
C ALA A 181 -3.88 -10.75 14.10
N VAL A 182 -3.85 -9.44 14.35
CA VAL A 182 -3.25 -8.44 13.44
C VAL A 182 -1.76 -8.70 13.24
N ALA A 183 -1.00 -8.84 14.33
CA ALA A 183 0.44 -9.08 14.27
C ALA A 183 0.78 -10.44 13.65
N GLY A 184 -0.02 -11.47 13.93
CA GLY A 184 0.13 -12.82 13.38
C GLY A 184 0.00 -12.83 11.86
N VAL A 185 -1.02 -12.15 11.31
CA VAL A 185 -1.14 -11.95 9.86
C VAL A 185 0.05 -11.17 9.29
N GLY A 186 0.48 -10.12 9.99
CA GLY A 186 1.67 -9.37 9.60
C GLY A 186 2.92 -10.26 9.50
N VAL A 187 3.17 -11.13 10.48
CA VAL A 187 4.31 -12.08 10.45
C VAL A 187 4.13 -13.13 9.35
N LEU A 188 2.91 -13.62 9.13
CA LEU A 188 2.60 -14.57 8.05
C LEU A 188 2.99 -14.00 6.68
N PHE A 189 2.60 -12.75 6.39
CA PHE A 189 2.97 -12.10 5.14
C PHE A 189 4.43 -11.66 5.08
N ALA A 190 5.12 -11.52 6.22
CA ALA A 190 6.59 -11.41 6.25
C ALA A 190 7.24 -12.69 5.69
N CYS A 191 6.73 -13.87 6.08
CA CYS A 191 7.19 -15.14 5.54
C CYS A 191 6.80 -15.32 4.06
N THR A 192 5.60 -14.89 3.66
CA THR A 192 5.20 -14.89 2.24
C THR A 192 6.14 -14.01 1.41
N ALA A 193 6.48 -12.82 1.89
CA ALA A 193 7.45 -11.93 1.26
C ALA A 193 8.85 -12.56 1.15
N ALA A 194 9.29 -13.28 2.19
CA ALA A 194 10.55 -14.00 2.19
C ALA A 194 10.59 -15.11 1.13
N ILE A 195 9.48 -15.84 0.93
CA ILE A 195 9.33 -16.86 -0.11
C ILE A 195 9.38 -16.21 -1.50
N THR A 196 8.55 -15.19 -1.75
CA THR A 196 8.48 -14.51 -3.06
C THR A 196 9.80 -13.84 -3.44
N ALA A 197 10.57 -13.36 -2.46
CA ALA A 197 11.92 -12.84 -2.67
C ALA A 197 12.92 -13.89 -3.20
N GLN A 198 12.69 -15.19 -2.95
CA GLN A 198 13.51 -16.25 -3.55
C GLN A 198 13.10 -16.59 -4.98
N PHE A 199 11.83 -16.39 -5.32
CA PHE A 199 11.29 -16.69 -6.65
C PHE A 199 11.59 -15.61 -7.69
N THR A 200 11.93 -14.39 -7.28
CA THR A 200 12.01 -13.25 -8.21
C THR A 200 13.35 -12.52 -8.12
N GLU A 201 13.83 -11.98 -9.24
CA GLU A 201 15.08 -11.23 -9.24
C GLU A 201 14.94 -9.76 -8.84
N SER A 202 13.72 -9.24 -8.79
CA SER A 202 13.45 -7.83 -8.53
C SER A 202 12.69 -7.67 -7.23
N GLY A 203 13.17 -6.78 -6.36
CA GLY A 203 12.45 -6.41 -5.14
C GLY A 203 11.05 -5.84 -5.45
N ARG A 204 10.90 -5.15 -6.58
CA ARG A 204 9.61 -4.65 -7.05
C ARG A 204 8.64 -5.79 -7.36
N LEU A 205 9.10 -6.84 -8.03
CA LEU A 205 8.25 -7.98 -8.37
C LEU A 205 7.87 -8.78 -7.12
N ALA A 206 8.81 -8.98 -6.18
CA ALA A 206 8.54 -9.61 -4.89
C ALA A 206 7.46 -8.84 -4.09
N LYS A 207 7.56 -7.51 -4.02
CA LYS A 207 6.54 -6.65 -3.39
C LYS A 207 5.19 -6.77 -4.10
N GLY A 208 5.19 -6.70 -5.43
CA GLY A 208 3.97 -6.77 -6.24
C GLY A 208 3.25 -8.11 -6.11
N VAL A 209 3.97 -9.23 -6.18
CA VAL A 209 3.41 -10.58 -6.00
C VAL A 209 2.88 -10.75 -4.57
N THR A 210 3.65 -10.35 -3.55
CA THR A 210 3.18 -10.44 -2.16
C THR A 210 1.93 -9.58 -1.93
N ALA A 211 1.89 -8.36 -2.45
CA ALA A 211 0.73 -7.48 -2.37
C ALA A 211 -0.49 -8.07 -3.10
N ALA A 212 -0.29 -8.75 -4.24
CA ALA A 212 -1.36 -9.45 -4.93
C ALA A 212 -1.91 -10.62 -4.10
N VAL A 213 -1.07 -11.35 -3.35
CA VAL A 213 -1.52 -12.40 -2.42
C VAL A 213 -2.32 -11.79 -1.26
N VAL A 214 -1.90 -10.64 -0.70
CA VAL A 214 -2.69 -9.90 0.31
C VAL A 214 -4.06 -9.50 -0.26
N GLY A 215 -4.09 -8.93 -1.46
CA GLY A 215 -5.33 -8.55 -2.14
C GLY A 215 -6.24 -9.75 -2.42
N ALA A 216 -5.70 -10.87 -2.88
CA ALA A 216 -6.45 -12.10 -3.11
C ALA A 216 -7.02 -12.65 -1.79
N ALA A 217 -6.25 -12.62 -0.70
CA ALA A 217 -6.74 -12.98 0.62
C ALA A 217 -7.91 -12.07 1.05
N PHE A 218 -7.82 -10.76 0.80
CA PHE A 218 -8.89 -9.82 1.13
C PHE A 218 -10.15 -10.10 0.31
N VAL A 219 -10.03 -10.36 -1.00
CA VAL A 219 -11.16 -10.69 -1.88
C VAL A 219 -11.84 -11.99 -1.49
N LEU A 220 -11.07 -13.05 -1.18
CA LEU A 220 -11.63 -14.32 -0.70
C LEU A 220 -12.44 -14.13 0.58
N LYS A 221 -11.89 -13.38 1.53
CA LYS A 221 -12.55 -13.00 2.77
C LYS A 221 -13.83 -12.20 2.50
N ALA A 222 -13.74 -11.15 1.70
CA ALA A 222 -14.87 -10.27 1.39
C ALA A 222 -16.02 -11.04 0.70
N ALA A 223 -15.69 -11.93 -0.23
CA ALA A 223 -16.66 -12.80 -0.87
C ALA A 223 -17.31 -13.76 0.15
N GLY A 224 -16.52 -14.32 1.06
CA GLY A 224 -17.03 -15.22 2.09
C GLY A 224 -17.98 -14.53 3.07
N ASP A 225 -17.61 -13.36 3.57
CA ASP A 225 -18.38 -12.59 4.56
C ASP A 225 -19.63 -11.91 3.96
N SER A 226 -19.62 -11.65 2.65
CA SER A 226 -20.82 -11.21 1.95
C SER A 226 -21.90 -12.29 1.96
N ALA A 227 -21.49 -13.56 1.88
CA ALA A 227 -22.37 -14.71 1.74
C ALA A 227 -22.90 -15.21 3.08
N THR A 228 -22.07 -15.26 4.13
CA THR A 228 -22.49 -15.65 5.49
C THR A 228 -22.06 -14.63 6.53
N ASP A 229 -22.88 -14.42 7.56
CA ASP A 229 -22.67 -13.45 8.63
C ASP A 229 -22.07 -14.05 9.92
N ASP A 230 -21.83 -15.36 9.94
CA ASP A 230 -21.29 -16.10 11.08
C ASP A 230 -19.79 -16.42 10.95
N GLY A 231 -19.18 -16.07 9.81
CA GLY A 231 -17.77 -16.39 9.49
C GLY A 231 -17.50 -17.87 9.19
N SER A 232 -18.53 -18.68 8.94
CA SER A 232 -18.39 -20.10 8.60
C SER A 232 -18.01 -20.36 7.13
N SER A 233 -18.12 -19.35 6.26
CA SER A 233 -17.85 -19.47 4.83
C SER A 233 -16.47 -20.06 4.54
N LEU A 234 -16.42 -21.06 3.65
CA LEU A 234 -15.17 -21.67 3.19
C LEU A 234 -14.21 -20.63 2.59
N LEU A 235 -14.74 -19.60 1.91
CA LEU A 235 -13.91 -18.55 1.31
C LEU A 235 -13.21 -17.69 2.38
N THR A 236 -13.90 -17.39 3.48
CA THR A 236 -13.31 -16.71 4.65
C THR A 236 -12.21 -17.58 5.28
N TRP A 237 -12.42 -18.90 5.37
CA TRP A 237 -11.42 -19.84 5.91
C TRP A 237 -10.24 -20.15 4.96
N LEU A 238 -10.33 -19.85 3.67
CA LEU A 238 -9.18 -19.90 2.76
C LEU A 238 -8.28 -18.65 2.88
N SER A 239 -8.77 -17.60 3.52
CA SER A 239 -8.05 -16.33 3.67
C SER A 239 -7.33 -16.24 5.02
N PRO A 240 -6.02 -15.93 5.04
CA PRO A 240 -5.32 -15.58 6.28
C PRO A 240 -5.94 -14.37 7.01
N LEU A 241 -6.60 -13.46 6.28
CA LEU A 241 -7.33 -12.34 6.87
C LEU A 241 -8.64 -12.81 7.53
N GLY A 242 -9.34 -13.77 6.93
CA GLY A 242 -10.52 -14.38 7.53
C GLY A 242 -10.20 -15.24 8.76
N TRP A 243 -8.98 -15.80 8.87
CA TRP A 243 -8.52 -16.41 10.11
C TRP A 243 -8.42 -15.39 11.24
N ALA A 244 -7.88 -14.20 10.97
CA ALA A 244 -7.81 -13.15 11.97
C ALA A 244 -9.19 -12.77 12.51
N GLU A 245 -10.19 -12.64 11.64
CA GLU A 245 -11.59 -12.40 12.04
C GLU A 245 -12.19 -13.54 12.85
N ASN A 246 -11.88 -14.78 12.47
CA ASN A 246 -12.35 -15.96 13.17
C ASN A 246 -11.68 -16.18 14.54
N VAL A 247 -10.66 -15.39 14.92
CA VAL A 247 -10.20 -15.30 16.32
C VAL A 247 -11.31 -14.70 17.21
N ARG A 248 -12.23 -13.91 16.64
CA ARG A 248 -13.35 -13.24 17.31
C ARG A 248 -12.95 -12.44 18.56
N PRO A 249 -12.06 -11.44 18.45
CA PRO A 249 -11.69 -10.60 19.59
C PRO A 249 -12.94 -9.93 20.20
N TYR A 250 -13.10 -10.01 21.53
CA TYR A 250 -14.26 -9.50 22.27
C TYR A 250 -15.60 -10.20 21.98
N ALA A 251 -15.57 -11.40 21.40
CA ALA A 251 -16.76 -12.19 21.08
C ALA A 251 -16.45 -13.69 21.20
N ASP A 252 -16.14 -14.12 22.43
CA ASP A 252 -15.69 -15.47 22.78
C ASP A 252 -14.45 -15.91 21.97
N GLU A 253 -13.28 -15.44 22.43
CA GLU A 253 -12.04 -15.57 21.66
C GLU A 253 -11.71 -17.03 21.33
N ARG A 254 -11.54 -17.31 20.04
CA ARG A 254 -11.14 -18.61 19.50
C ARG A 254 -9.62 -18.70 19.42
N TRP A 255 -8.95 -18.78 20.58
CA TRP A 255 -7.49 -18.82 20.71
C TRP A 255 -6.81 -19.88 19.84
N TRP A 256 -7.49 -21.00 19.56
CA TRP A 256 -6.95 -22.05 18.70
C TRP A 256 -6.68 -21.58 17.27
N VAL A 257 -7.39 -20.56 16.77
CA VAL A 257 -7.16 -20.01 15.42
C VAL A 257 -5.79 -19.32 15.32
N LEU A 258 -5.26 -18.80 16.44
CA LEU A 258 -3.89 -18.30 16.47
C LEU A 258 -2.86 -19.42 16.26
N LEU A 259 -3.16 -20.66 16.66
CA LEU A 259 -2.31 -21.82 16.38
C LEU A 259 -2.28 -22.13 14.88
N LEU A 260 -3.39 -21.93 14.16
CA LEU A 260 -3.44 -22.06 12.71
C LEU A 260 -2.53 -21.01 12.03
N ILE A 261 -2.62 -19.75 12.46
CA ILE A 261 -1.75 -18.67 11.97
C ILE A 261 -0.28 -19.00 12.27
N ALA A 262 0.03 -19.40 13.51
CA ALA A 262 1.39 -19.77 13.92
C ALA A 262 1.94 -20.96 13.12
N GLY A 263 1.11 -21.99 12.89
CA GLY A 263 1.47 -23.13 12.05
C GLY A 263 1.79 -22.73 10.61
N ALA A 264 0.96 -21.87 10.00
CA ALA A 264 1.21 -21.34 8.67
C ALA A 264 2.50 -20.50 8.61
N VAL A 265 2.79 -19.68 9.63
CA VAL A 265 4.04 -18.93 9.76
C VAL A 265 5.24 -19.88 9.79
N VAL A 266 5.20 -20.93 10.62
CA VAL A 266 6.29 -21.92 10.73
C VAL A 266 6.53 -22.60 9.38
N VAL A 267 5.47 -23.09 8.73
CA VAL A 267 5.57 -23.76 7.42
C VAL A 267 6.18 -22.83 6.36
N GLN A 268 5.70 -21.59 6.26
CA GLN A 268 6.22 -20.62 5.29
C GLN A 268 7.67 -20.21 5.60
N CYS A 269 8.01 -20.05 6.88
CA CYS A 269 9.36 -19.72 7.31
C CYS A 269 10.35 -20.84 6.96
N LEU A 270 9.98 -22.10 7.22
CA LEU A 270 10.77 -23.27 6.82
C LEU A 270 10.94 -23.35 5.30
N ALA A 271 9.89 -23.09 4.53
CA ALA A 271 9.96 -23.02 3.08
C ALA A 271 10.93 -21.91 2.61
N ALA A 272 10.88 -20.72 3.19
CA ALA A 272 11.80 -19.62 2.87
C ALA A 272 13.27 -19.98 3.15
N TYR A 273 13.55 -20.63 4.29
CA TYR A 273 14.91 -21.09 4.62
C TYR A 273 15.39 -22.22 3.70
N ALA A 274 14.51 -23.15 3.32
CA ALA A 274 14.83 -24.22 2.39
C ALA A 274 15.17 -23.67 1.00
N LEU A 275 14.39 -22.71 0.50
CA LEU A 275 14.64 -22.03 -0.77
C LEU A 275 15.95 -21.24 -0.76
N THR A 276 16.20 -20.46 0.30
CA THR A 276 17.45 -19.67 0.46
C THR A 276 18.69 -20.56 0.54
N GLY A 277 18.56 -21.75 1.14
CA GLY A 277 19.64 -22.73 1.18
C GLY A 277 20.03 -23.30 -0.19
N ARG A 278 19.11 -23.29 -1.15
CA ARG A 278 19.29 -23.88 -2.50
C ARG A 278 19.61 -22.84 -3.58
N ARG A 279 19.36 -21.56 -3.32
CA ARG A 279 19.51 -20.46 -4.29
C ARG A 279 20.82 -19.69 -4.05
N ASP A 280 21.60 -19.48 -5.10
CA ASP A 280 22.78 -18.61 -5.04
C ASP A 280 22.41 -17.12 -5.06
N VAL A 281 23.31 -16.28 -4.55
CA VAL A 281 23.11 -14.82 -4.48
C VAL A 281 22.91 -14.28 -5.90
N GLY A 282 21.98 -13.33 -6.05
CA GLY A 282 21.63 -12.75 -7.35
C GLY A 282 20.67 -13.60 -8.19
N MET A 283 20.70 -14.94 -8.06
CA MET A 283 19.80 -15.85 -8.79
C MET A 283 18.37 -15.79 -8.27
N SER A 284 17.43 -16.42 -8.99
CA SER A 284 16.05 -16.67 -8.54
C SER A 284 15.52 -18.00 -9.08
N PHE A 285 14.46 -18.54 -8.48
CA PHE A 285 13.83 -19.77 -8.98
C PHE A 285 12.96 -19.56 -10.23
N LEU A 286 12.51 -18.33 -10.52
CA LEU A 286 11.90 -17.99 -11.79
C LEU A 286 12.94 -17.29 -12.66
N ALA A 287 13.59 -18.07 -13.51
CA ALA A 287 14.65 -17.57 -14.39
C ALA A 287 14.24 -16.27 -15.10
N ALA A 288 15.06 -15.22 -14.96
CA ALA A 288 14.92 -14.07 -15.83
C ALA A 288 15.14 -14.52 -17.27
N ARG A 289 14.11 -14.34 -18.11
CA ARG A 289 14.23 -14.63 -19.53
C ARG A 289 15.26 -13.63 -20.09
N PRO A 290 16.35 -14.08 -20.74
CA PRO A 290 17.41 -13.21 -21.26
C PRO A 290 16.90 -12.19 -22.30
N GLY A 291 15.64 -12.31 -22.72
CA GLY A 291 15.03 -11.52 -23.76
C GLY A 291 15.50 -12.00 -25.14
N PRO A 292 14.94 -11.43 -26.22
CA PRO A 292 15.40 -11.74 -27.56
C PRO A 292 16.86 -11.28 -27.75
N ALA A 293 17.65 -12.06 -28.50
CA ALA A 293 19.06 -11.74 -28.81
C ALA A 293 19.25 -10.37 -29.48
N ARG A 294 18.19 -9.84 -30.12
CA ARG A 294 18.11 -8.47 -30.61
C ARG A 294 16.95 -7.74 -29.96
N GLY A 295 17.24 -6.61 -29.31
CA GLY A 295 16.21 -5.74 -28.75
C GLY A 295 15.33 -5.15 -29.85
N ARG A 296 14.02 -5.30 -29.73
CA ARG A 296 13.03 -4.66 -30.65
C ARG A 296 12.72 -3.20 -30.28
N MET A 297 13.40 -2.67 -29.26
CA MET A 297 13.11 -1.35 -28.69
C MET A 297 14.02 -0.30 -29.30
N SER A 298 13.48 0.48 -30.23
CA SER A 298 14.23 1.47 -31.00
C SER A 298 14.07 2.91 -30.49
N THR A 299 13.24 3.15 -29.46
CA THR A 299 12.95 4.51 -28.97
C THR A 299 12.96 4.61 -27.45
N ALA A 300 13.36 5.77 -26.94
CA ALA A 300 13.31 6.09 -25.51
C ALA A 300 11.89 5.98 -24.94
N ARG A 301 10.86 6.36 -25.73
CA ARG A 301 9.45 6.16 -25.38
C ARG A 301 9.12 4.68 -25.21
N GLY A 302 9.55 3.83 -26.14
CA GLY A 302 9.38 2.39 -26.03
C GLY A 302 9.99 1.85 -24.74
N LEU A 303 11.20 2.30 -24.40
CA LEU A 303 11.88 1.94 -23.16
C LEU A 303 11.07 2.34 -21.92
N ALA A 304 10.62 3.59 -21.86
CA ALA A 304 9.79 4.08 -20.77
C ALA A 304 8.51 3.24 -20.60
N ILE A 305 7.83 2.89 -21.71
CA ILE A 305 6.60 2.07 -21.67
C ILE A 305 6.91 0.70 -21.07
N ARG A 306 7.98 0.04 -21.48
CA ARG A 306 8.34 -1.28 -20.92
C ARG A 306 8.68 -1.20 -19.42
N LEU A 307 9.34 -0.13 -18.98
CA LEU A 307 9.73 0.05 -17.58
C LEU A 307 8.54 0.34 -16.65
N GLN A 308 7.50 1.00 -17.16
CA GLN A 308 6.35 1.44 -16.36
C GLN A 308 5.07 0.62 -16.60
N ARG A 309 4.95 -0.17 -17.67
CA ARG A 309 3.73 -0.93 -18.00
C ARG A 309 3.21 -1.79 -16.86
N GLY A 310 4.10 -2.47 -16.12
CA GLY A 310 3.69 -3.35 -15.02
C GLY A 310 3.09 -2.56 -13.87
N ALA A 311 3.67 -1.39 -13.55
CA ALA A 311 3.13 -0.50 -12.54
C ALA A 311 1.78 0.10 -13.01
N LEU A 312 1.71 0.59 -14.26
CA LEU A 312 0.47 1.14 -14.82
C LEU A 312 -0.66 0.11 -14.82
N MET A 313 -0.39 -1.13 -15.24
CA MET A 313 -1.39 -2.22 -15.20
C MET A 313 -1.83 -2.52 -13.76
N GLY A 314 -0.89 -2.59 -12.82
CA GLY A 314 -1.23 -2.80 -11.40
C GLY A 314 -2.16 -1.71 -10.87
N TRP A 315 -1.83 -0.44 -11.09
CA TRP A 315 -2.68 0.69 -10.71
C TRP A 315 -4.04 0.69 -11.42
N ALA A 316 -4.08 0.39 -12.72
CA ALA A 316 -5.33 0.31 -13.47
C ALA A 316 -6.26 -0.79 -12.92
N VAL A 317 -5.73 -1.99 -12.64
CA VAL A 317 -6.50 -3.07 -12.04
C VAL A 317 -6.98 -2.69 -10.64
N SER A 318 -6.12 -2.09 -9.81
CA SER A 318 -6.53 -1.62 -8.48
C SER A 318 -7.65 -0.57 -8.55
N PHE A 319 -7.56 0.40 -9.47
CA PHE A 319 -8.60 1.40 -9.67
C PHE A 319 -9.90 0.79 -10.18
N ALA A 320 -9.83 -0.19 -11.10
CA ALA A 320 -11.01 -0.91 -11.58
C ALA A 320 -11.75 -1.61 -10.42
N VAL A 321 -11.00 -2.35 -9.60
CA VAL A 321 -11.56 -3.12 -8.48
C VAL A 321 -12.12 -2.20 -7.40
N VAL A 322 -11.35 -1.19 -6.97
CA VAL A 322 -11.81 -0.23 -5.96
C VAL A 322 -13.02 0.56 -6.45
N GLY A 323 -12.99 1.02 -7.70
CA GLY A 323 -14.14 1.66 -8.33
C GLY A 323 -15.36 0.75 -8.27
N PHE A 324 -15.24 -0.50 -8.75
CA PHE A 324 -16.34 -1.46 -8.73
C PHE A 324 -16.92 -1.69 -7.33
N VAL A 325 -16.07 -1.87 -6.34
CA VAL A 325 -16.51 -2.02 -4.94
C VAL A 325 -17.25 -0.76 -4.48
N PHE A 326 -16.66 0.43 -4.65
CA PHE A 326 -17.29 1.70 -4.27
C PHE A 326 -18.63 1.93 -4.97
N GLY A 327 -18.76 1.49 -6.23
CA GLY A 327 -20.01 1.56 -6.99
C GLY A 327 -21.09 0.68 -6.37
N GLY A 328 -20.74 -0.55 -6.01
CA GLY A 328 -21.67 -1.46 -5.33
C GLY A 328 -22.12 -0.92 -3.97
N LEU A 329 -21.23 -0.22 -3.25
CA LEU A 329 -21.59 0.43 -1.98
C LEU A 329 -22.60 1.58 -2.15
N ALA A 330 -22.59 2.26 -3.30
CA ALA A 330 -23.48 3.41 -3.54
C ALA A 330 -24.96 3.00 -3.56
N GLY A 331 -25.28 1.80 -4.05
CA GLY A 331 -26.65 1.26 -3.99
C GLY A 331 -27.11 1.00 -2.55
N GLY A 332 -26.25 0.38 -1.73
CA GLY A 332 -26.58 0.06 -0.32
C GLY A 332 -26.57 1.26 0.63
N ALA A 333 -26.00 2.41 0.23
CA ALA A 333 -26.00 3.62 1.04
C ALA A 333 -27.41 4.22 1.21
N ALA A 334 -28.30 4.05 0.21
CA ALA A 334 -29.69 4.46 0.32
C ALA A 334 -30.49 3.57 1.29
N ASP A 335 -30.18 2.28 1.35
CA ASP A 335 -30.86 1.30 2.22
C ASP A 335 -30.53 1.52 3.70
N LEU A 336 -29.36 2.11 4.01
CA LEU A 336 -28.91 2.44 5.38
C LEU A 336 -29.77 3.51 6.07
N VAL A 337 -30.59 4.28 5.34
CA VAL A 337 -31.44 5.34 5.92
C VAL A 337 -32.75 4.79 6.49
N GLY A 338 -33.12 3.55 6.15
CA GLY A 338 -34.37 2.95 6.59
C GLY A 338 -34.49 2.88 8.11
N HIS A 339 -35.43 3.67 8.66
CA HIS A 339 -36.06 3.61 10.01
C HIS A 339 -35.70 4.72 11.01
N ASN A 340 -34.92 5.75 10.64
CA ASN A 340 -34.65 6.89 11.52
C ASN A 340 -35.27 8.21 10.99
N GLU A 341 -36.30 8.72 11.66
CA GLU A 341 -37.02 9.96 11.30
C GLU A 341 -36.08 11.17 11.10
N LYS A 342 -35.03 11.32 11.93
CA LYS A 342 -34.07 12.43 11.80
C LYS A 342 -33.16 12.28 10.59
N ALA A 343 -32.75 11.05 10.27
CA ALA A 343 -31.97 10.78 9.07
C ALA A 343 -32.80 11.06 7.82
N ARG A 344 -34.10 10.77 7.86
CA ARG A 344 -35.04 11.03 6.78
C ARG A 344 -35.28 12.53 6.54
N GLU A 345 -35.36 13.34 7.58
CA GLU A 345 -35.55 14.80 7.44
C GLU A 345 -34.30 15.49 6.83
N ILE A 346 -33.09 15.05 7.23
CA ILE A 346 -31.82 15.48 6.62
C ILE A 346 -31.74 14.98 5.16
N PHE A 347 -32.18 13.75 4.90
CA PHE A 347 -32.23 13.14 3.57
C PHE A 347 -33.15 13.90 2.61
N GLU A 348 -34.34 14.29 3.05
CA GLU A 348 -35.29 15.09 2.26
C GLU A 348 -34.70 16.49 1.94
N ARG A 349 -34.02 17.12 2.91
CA ARG A 349 -33.33 18.41 2.69
C ARG A 349 -32.14 18.33 1.73
N MET A 350 -31.49 17.17 1.62
CA MET A 350 -30.39 16.93 0.67
C MET A 350 -30.87 16.56 -0.74
N GLY A 351 -32.17 16.61 -1.03
CA GLY A 351 -32.72 16.26 -2.34
C GLY A 351 -33.12 14.78 -2.47
N GLY A 352 -33.28 14.07 -1.35
CA GLY A 352 -33.70 12.68 -1.31
C GLY A 352 -32.63 11.69 -1.75
N GLN A 353 -33.06 10.56 -2.31
CA GLN A 353 -32.19 9.42 -2.63
C GLN A 353 -31.13 9.76 -3.67
N SER A 354 -31.49 10.55 -4.68
CA SER A 354 -30.55 11.01 -5.71
C SER A 354 -29.46 11.89 -5.12
N GLY A 355 -29.81 12.88 -4.29
CA GLY A 355 -28.83 13.77 -3.67
C GLY A 355 -27.85 13.07 -2.73
N LEU A 356 -28.31 12.12 -1.92
CA LEU A 356 -27.42 11.30 -1.08
C LEU A 356 -26.48 10.44 -1.94
N THR A 357 -27.01 9.83 -2.98
CA THR A 357 -26.21 8.96 -3.86
C THR A 357 -25.18 9.78 -4.63
N ASP A 358 -25.54 10.96 -5.13
CA ASP A 358 -24.62 11.86 -5.83
C ASP A 358 -23.53 12.40 -4.90
N ALA A 359 -23.87 12.73 -3.65
CA ALA A 359 -22.89 13.12 -2.65
C ALA A 359 -21.93 11.97 -2.29
N PHE A 360 -22.46 10.75 -2.17
CA PHE A 360 -21.66 9.55 -1.94
C PHE A 360 -20.72 9.27 -3.12
N LEU A 361 -21.22 9.28 -4.35
CA LEU A 361 -20.42 9.12 -5.56
C LEU A 361 -19.35 10.20 -5.69
N ALA A 362 -19.68 11.47 -5.43
CA ALA A 362 -18.72 12.57 -5.44
C ALA A 362 -17.59 12.35 -4.41
N SER A 363 -17.92 11.80 -3.23
CA SER A 363 -16.92 11.46 -2.22
C SER A 363 -15.99 10.32 -2.69
N MET A 364 -16.54 9.27 -3.30
CA MET A 364 -15.76 8.14 -3.84
C MET A 364 -14.85 8.59 -4.99
N VAL A 365 -15.36 9.44 -5.88
CA VAL A 365 -14.59 10.06 -6.97
C VAL A 365 -13.44 10.91 -6.42
N SER A 366 -13.69 11.71 -5.37
CA SER A 366 -12.67 12.50 -4.70
C SER A 366 -11.57 11.62 -4.09
N VAL A 367 -11.94 10.50 -3.46
CA VAL A 367 -10.97 9.51 -2.96
C VAL A 367 -10.12 8.93 -4.09
N LEU A 368 -10.74 8.51 -5.20
CA LEU A 368 -10.02 8.00 -6.37
C LEU A 368 -9.05 9.05 -6.95
N GLY A 369 -9.50 10.29 -7.11
CA GLY A 369 -8.70 11.40 -7.62
C GLY A 369 -7.50 11.70 -6.72
N THR A 370 -7.73 11.78 -5.41
CA THR A 370 -6.66 12.04 -4.43
C THR A 370 -5.65 10.89 -4.42
N VAL A 371 -6.09 9.64 -4.48
CA VAL A 371 -5.20 8.47 -4.56
C VAL A 371 -4.42 8.43 -5.89
N ALA A 372 -5.00 8.90 -7.00
CA ALA A 372 -4.31 8.98 -8.29
C ALA A 372 -3.11 9.95 -8.27
N ALA A 373 -3.07 10.90 -7.34
CA ALA A 373 -1.89 11.75 -7.10
C ALA A 373 -0.65 10.93 -6.70
N LEU A 374 -0.83 9.83 -5.97
CA LEU A 374 0.27 8.92 -5.61
C LEU A 374 0.85 8.24 -6.85
N TYR A 375 -0.02 7.82 -7.78
CA TYR A 375 0.41 7.21 -9.04
C TYR A 375 1.27 8.17 -9.86
N ILE A 376 0.77 9.39 -10.12
CA ILE A 376 1.47 10.32 -11.01
C ILE A 376 2.82 10.74 -10.41
N ALA A 377 2.89 11.00 -9.10
CA ALA A 377 4.14 11.32 -8.43
C ALA A 377 5.15 10.16 -8.50
N ALA A 378 4.72 8.93 -8.19
CA ALA A 378 5.57 7.74 -8.32
C ALA A 378 6.05 7.51 -9.75
N SER A 379 5.19 7.77 -10.74
CA SER A 379 5.49 7.59 -12.16
C SER A 379 6.51 8.62 -12.67
N VAL A 380 6.36 9.90 -12.28
CA VAL A 380 7.32 10.96 -12.59
C VAL A 380 8.66 10.71 -11.90
N LEU A 381 8.66 10.33 -10.62
CA LEU A 381 9.86 9.98 -9.87
C LEU A 381 10.63 8.77 -10.43
N ARG A 382 10.06 8.04 -11.39
CA ARG A 382 10.82 7.03 -12.13
C ARG A 382 12.01 7.66 -12.85
N LEU A 383 11.89 8.89 -13.35
CA LEU A 383 13.01 9.63 -13.95
C LEU A 383 14.16 9.79 -12.95
N HIS A 384 13.84 10.24 -11.73
CA HIS A 384 14.80 10.37 -10.64
C HIS A 384 15.50 9.03 -10.35
N GLY A 385 14.73 7.94 -10.26
CA GLY A 385 15.28 6.62 -9.98
C GLY A 385 16.11 6.01 -11.13
N GLU A 386 15.91 6.44 -12.37
CA GLU A 386 16.80 6.09 -13.50
C GLU A 386 18.10 6.91 -13.47
N GLU A 387 18.04 8.20 -13.08
CA GLU A 387 19.23 9.05 -12.89
C GLU A 387 20.09 8.52 -11.72
N THR A 388 19.52 8.41 -10.51
CA THR A 388 20.28 8.06 -9.29
C THR A 388 20.82 6.64 -9.28
N ALA A 389 20.35 5.78 -10.18
CA ALA A 389 20.84 4.41 -10.32
C ALA A 389 21.84 4.25 -11.48
N GLY A 390 22.28 5.35 -12.11
CA GLY A 390 23.22 5.34 -13.22
C GLY A 390 22.66 4.73 -14.51
N ARG A 391 21.35 4.45 -14.59
CA ARG A 391 20.73 3.83 -15.78
C ARG A 391 20.41 4.84 -16.87
N ALA A 392 20.26 6.12 -16.51
CA ALA A 392 20.03 7.19 -17.47
C ALA A 392 21.27 7.49 -18.33
N GLU A 393 22.48 7.36 -17.79
CA GLU A 393 23.73 7.72 -18.47
C GLU A 393 23.98 6.91 -19.75
N PRO A 394 23.91 5.56 -19.76
CA PRO A 394 24.13 4.80 -20.99
C PRO A 394 23.11 5.13 -22.09
N VAL A 395 21.88 5.50 -21.71
CA VAL A 395 20.82 5.86 -22.66
C VAL A 395 21.08 7.23 -23.27
N LEU A 396 21.49 8.20 -22.44
CA LEU A 396 21.75 9.58 -22.85
C LEU A 396 23.12 9.77 -23.50
N ALA A 397 24.04 8.83 -23.34
CA ALA A 397 25.28 8.75 -24.12
C ALA A 397 25.02 8.34 -25.60
N GLY A 398 23.88 7.71 -25.88
CA GLY A 398 23.44 7.42 -27.25
C GLY A 398 22.81 8.63 -27.95
N ALA A 399 22.27 8.43 -29.15
CA ALA A 399 21.58 9.45 -29.93
C ALA A 399 20.15 9.79 -29.41
N VAL A 400 19.99 9.95 -28.09
CA VAL A 400 18.72 10.26 -27.42
C VAL A 400 18.86 11.56 -26.63
N GLY A 401 18.15 12.60 -27.05
CA GLY A 401 18.09 13.85 -26.29
C GLY A 401 17.33 13.72 -24.97
N ARG A 402 17.76 14.48 -23.95
CA ARG A 402 17.17 14.51 -22.59
C ARG A 402 15.66 14.73 -22.59
N LEU A 403 15.17 15.64 -23.44
CA LEU A 403 13.74 15.93 -23.57
C LEU A 403 12.94 14.76 -24.13
N ARG A 404 13.51 14.02 -25.08
CA ARG A 404 12.87 12.84 -25.68
C ARG A 404 12.79 11.69 -24.69
N TRP A 405 13.83 11.52 -23.88
CA TRP A 405 13.86 10.57 -22.78
C TRP A 405 12.83 10.93 -21.70
N ALA A 406 12.86 12.17 -21.19
CA ALA A 406 11.91 12.64 -20.18
C ALA A 406 10.46 12.60 -20.67
N GLY A 407 10.21 13.09 -21.89
CA GLY A 407 8.88 13.06 -22.50
C GLY A 407 8.30 11.65 -22.62
N GLY A 408 9.13 10.63 -22.83
CA GLY A 408 8.70 9.22 -22.83
C GLY A 408 8.13 8.78 -21.48
N HIS A 409 8.76 9.18 -20.37
CA HIS A 409 8.28 8.88 -19.02
C HIS A 409 7.09 9.74 -18.62
N LEU A 410 7.11 11.05 -18.93
CA LEU A 410 6.01 11.96 -18.62
C LEU A 410 4.73 11.58 -19.37
N LEU A 411 4.83 11.12 -20.62
CA LEU A 411 3.67 10.63 -21.36
C LEU A 411 2.94 9.50 -20.62
N ILE A 412 3.69 8.58 -20.02
CA ILE A 412 3.12 7.46 -19.26
C ILE A 412 2.61 7.94 -17.90
N ALA A 413 3.27 8.90 -17.25
CA ALA A 413 2.80 9.46 -15.99
C ALA A 413 1.45 10.18 -16.15
N PHE A 414 1.36 11.12 -17.10
CA PHE A 414 0.15 11.92 -17.31
C PHE A 414 -0.95 11.13 -18.04
N GLY A 415 -0.60 10.41 -19.10
CA GLY A 415 -1.54 9.55 -19.83
C GLY A 415 -1.97 8.33 -19.02
N GLY A 416 -1.08 7.78 -18.20
CA GLY A 416 -1.41 6.71 -17.26
C GLY A 416 -2.35 7.18 -16.16
N ALA A 417 -2.18 8.40 -15.65
CA ALA A 417 -3.12 8.99 -14.67
C ALA A 417 -4.53 9.13 -15.28
N ALA A 418 -4.63 9.58 -16.54
CA ALA A 418 -5.89 9.60 -17.27
C ALA A 418 -6.49 8.20 -17.43
N LEU A 419 -5.67 7.21 -17.84
CA LEU A 419 -6.11 5.83 -18.02
C LEU A 419 -6.65 5.23 -16.72
N ILE A 420 -5.96 5.39 -15.59
CA ILE A 420 -6.43 4.81 -14.32
C ILE A 420 -7.71 5.49 -13.82
N MET A 421 -7.89 6.80 -14.06
CA MET A 421 -9.13 7.49 -13.70
C MET A 421 -10.30 7.06 -14.59
N VAL A 422 -10.06 6.83 -15.89
CA VAL A 422 -11.06 6.22 -16.77
C VAL A 422 -11.42 4.83 -16.27
N VAL A 423 -10.44 3.97 -16.05
CA VAL A 423 -10.66 2.60 -15.60
C VAL A 423 -11.35 2.54 -14.23
N GLY A 424 -10.99 3.44 -13.31
CA GLY A 424 -11.64 3.58 -12.01
C GLY A 424 -13.08 4.07 -12.14
N GLY A 425 -13.35 5.04 -13.02
CA GLY A 425 -14.71 5.51 -13.31
C GLY A 425 -15.57 4.44 -13.99
N LEU A 426 -14.99 3.65 -14.90
CA LEU A 426 -15.66 2.48 -15.48
C LEU A 426 -15.99 1.44 -14.42
N GLY A 427 -15.05 1.16 -13.50
CA GLY A 427 -15.29 0.29 -12.36
C GLY A 427 -16.44 0.82 -11.50
N LEU A 428 -16.38 2.10 -11.10
CA LEU A 428 -17.38 2.77 -10.29
C LEU A 428 -18.78 2.71 -10.91
N ALA A 429 -18.90 3.03 -12.20
CA ALA A 429 -20.15 2.95 -12.93
C ALA A 429 -20.64 1.49 -13.08
N ALA A 430 -19.75 0.53 -13.32
CA ALA A 430 -20.11 -0.89 -13.41
C ALA A 430 -20.60 -1.45 -12.07
N GLY A 431 -20.00 -1.03 -10.95
CA GLY A 431 -20.46 -1.40 -9.61
C GLY A 431 -21.79 -0.74 -9.24
N TYR A 432 -22.00 0.51 -9.65
CA TYR A 432 -23.22 1.24 -9.39
C TYR A 432 -24.41 0.77 -10.25
N GLY A 433 -24.13 0.36 -11.49
CA GLY A 433 -25.11 -0.20 -12.44
C GLY A 433 -25.70 0.80 -13.44
N HIS A 434 -25.52 2.11 -13.25
CA HIS A 434 -26.04 3.16 -14.14
C HIS A 434 -25.19 4.45 -14.10
N ALA A 435 -25.66 5.51 -14.79
CA ALA A 435 -25.05 6.84 -14.81
C ALA A 435 -23.58 6.92 -15.28
N LEU A 436 -23.17 6.00 -16.16
CA LEU A 436 -21.80 5.92 -16.70
C LEU A 436 -21.26 7.28 -17.20
N PRO A 437 -21.98 8.11 -17.99
CA PRO A 437 -21.44 9.39 -18.45
C PRO A 437 -21.16 10.37 -17.31
N ALA A 438 -22.05 10.44 -16.31
CA ALA A 438 -21.92 11.35 -15.18
C ALA A 438 -20.78 10.92 -14.25
N VAL A 439 -20.69 9.63 -13.92
CA VAL A 439 -19.63 9.06 -13.09
C VAL A 439 -18.27 9.19 -13.76
N LEU A 440 -18.17 8.86 -15.04
CA LEU A 440 -16.93 8.98 -15.79
C LEU A 440 -16.50 10.45 -15.92
N GLY A 441 -17.45 11.35 -16.19
CA GLY A 441 -17.19 12.80 -16.20
C GLY A 441 -16.65 13.29 -14.85
N ALA A 442 -17.27 12.88 -13.75
CA ALA A 442 -16.80 13.21 -12.40
C ALA A 442 -15.38 12.72 -12.13
N CYS A 443 -15.05 11.48 -12.52
CA CYS A 443 -13.69 10.94 -12.42
C CYS A 443 -12.68 11.73 -13.26
N LEU A 444 -13.02 12.14 -14.48
CA LEU A 444 -12.12 12.87 -15.37
C LEU A 444 -11.87 14.31 -14.90
N VAL A 445 -12.84 14.93 -14.23
CA VAL A 445 -12.70 16.27 -13.65
C VAL A 445 -11.64 16.32 -12.55
N GLN A 446 -11.26 15.18 -11.96
CA GLN A 446 -10.15 15.10 -10.99
C GLN A 446 -8.76 15.25 -11.63
N LEU A 447 -8.62 15.03 -12.94
CA LEU A 447 -7.33 15.00 -13.62
C LEU A 447 -6.49 16.28 -13.53
N PRO A 448 -7.05 17.51 -13.63
CA PRO A 448 -6.26 18.73 -13.52
C PRO A 448 -5.49 18.83 -12.19
N ALA A 449 -6.12 18.44 -11.06
CA ALA A 449 -5.44 18.43 -9.76
C ALA A 449 -4.33 17.38 -9.71
N VAL A 450 -4.60 16.17 -10.24
CA VAL A 450 -3.59 15.10 -10.35
C VAL A 450 -2.40 15.56 -11.21
N TRP A 451 -2.67 16.14 -12.38
CA TRP A 451 -1.66 16.66 -13.30
C TRP A 451 -0.87 17.82 -12.71
N LEU A 452 -1.48 18.69 -11.92
CA LEU A 452 -0.75 19.76 -11.22
C LEU A 452 0.30 19.16 -10.28
N LEU A 453 -0.06 18.16 -9.47
CA LEU A 453 0.89 17.48 -8.57
C LEU A 453 1.98 16.72 -9.34
N GLY A 454 1.63 16.13 -10.48
CA GLY A 454 2.60 15.58 -11.43
C GLY A 454 3.55 16.63 -11.99
N GLY A 455 3.04 17.82 -12.31
CA GLY A 455 3.82 18.98 -12.77
C GLY A 455 4.77 19.51 -11.71
N ILE A 456 4.33 19.62 -10.46
CA ILE A 456 5.19 19.97 -9.32
C ILE A 456 6.31 18.94 -9.15
N THR A 457 5.96 17.65 -9.21
CA THR A 457 6.94 16.56 -9.12
C THR A 457 7.94 16.62 -10.27
N ALA A 458 7.48 16.91 -11.49
CA ALA A 458 8.34 17.06 -12.66
C ALA A 458 9.26 18.27 -12.52
N LEU A 459 8.76 19.39 -12.00
CA LEU A 459 9.54 20.60 -11.77
C LEU A 459 10.62 20.39 -10.71
N LEU A 460 10.26 19.80 -9.56
CA LEU A 460 11.22 19.41 -8.53
C LEU A 460 12.28 18.48 -9.12
N HIS A 461 11.84 17.44 -9.85
CA HIS A 461 12.74 16.54 -10.54
C HIS A 461 13.65 17.28 -11.51
N GLY A 462 13.15 18.19 -12.34
CA GLY A 462 13.90 18.85 -13.43
C GLY A 462 14.79 20.01 -12.99
N ALA A 463 14.39 20.76 -11.97
CA ALA A 463 15.15 21.89 -11.44
C ALA A 463 16.15 21.48 -10.35
N ILE A 464 15.72 20.66 -9.38
CA ILE A 464 16.52 20.28 -8.20
C ILE A 464 16.38 18.78 -7.96
N PRO A 465 17.15 17.93 -8.67
CA PRO A 465 16.92 16.48 -8.67
C PRO A 465 17.07 15.86 -7.28
N LYS A 466 17.95 16.40 -6.43
CA LYS A 466 18.11 15.99 -5.02
C LYS A 466 16.85 16.23 -4.17
N ALA A 467 16.01 17.20 -4.55
CA ALA A 467 14.75 17.52 -3.89
C ALA A 467 13.55 16.79 -4.52
N ALA A 468 13.74 16.01 -5.61
CA ALA A 468 12.65 15.29 -6.25
C ALA A 468 11.83 14.43 -5.26
N PRO A 469 12.45 13.68 -4.32
CA PRO A 469 11.70 12.91 -3.32
C PRO A 469 10.80 13.76 -2.39
N ALA A 470 11.04 15.07 -2.26
CA ALA A 470 10.19 15.96 -1.46
C ALA A 470 8.76 16.10 -2.01
N SER A 471 8.54 15.73 -3.28
CA SER A 471 7.19 15.62 -3.86
C SER A 471 6.26 14.71 -3.06
N TRP A 472 6.78 13.69 -2.38
CA TRP A 472 5.98 12.86 -1.46
C TRP A 472 5.40 13.66 -0.30
N GLY A 473 6.11 14.68 0.19
CA GLY A 473 5.60 15.59 1.21
C GLY A 473 4.45 16.45 0.70
N VAL A 474 4.56 16.95 -0.54
CA VAL A 474 3.49 17.74 -1.19
C VAL A 474 2.23 16.90 -1.42
N VAL A 475 2.39 15.70 -1.99
CA VAL A 475 1.28 14.78 -2.22
C VAL A 475 0.68 14.34 -0.89
N GLY A 476 1.50 13.94 0.08
CA GLY A 476 1.06 13.55 1.42
C GLY A 476 0.31 14.66 2.14
N LEU A 477 0.74 15.92 2.02
CA LEU A 477 0.04 17.07 2.57
C LEU A 477 -1.33 17.25 1.92
N CYS A 478 -1.45 17.15 0.59
CA CYS A 478 -2.74 17.27 -0.09
C CYS A 478 -3.71 16.15 0.33
N LEU A 479 -3.23 14.91 0.49
CA LEU A 479 -4.01 13.79 1.02
C LEU A 479 -4.47 14.06 2.46
N ALA A 480 -3.56 14.52 3.33
CA ALA A 480 -3.86 14.82 4.71
C ALA A 480 -4.89 15.95 4.84
N LEU A 481 -4.73 17.03 4.08
CA LEU A 481 -5.70 18.12 4.02
C LEU A 481 -7.07 17.64 3.52
N GLY A 482 -7.11 16.75 2.53
CA GLY A 482 -8.36 16.21 1.99
C GLY A 482 -9.11 15.30 2.96
N TRP A 483 -8.43 14.45 3.72
CA TRP A 483 -9.06 13.43 4.56
C TRP A 483 -9.19 13.83 6.04
N ILE A 484 -8.20 14.56 6.56
CA ILE A 484 -8.10 14.93 7.98
C ILE A 484 -8.55 16.38 8.17
N GLY A 485 -8.28 17.26 7.19
CA GLY A 485 -8.55 18.69 7.31
C GLY A 485 -10.00 19.02 7.70
N PRO A 486 -11.02 18.50 6.99
CA PRO A 486 -12.42 18.67 7.37
C PRO A 486 -12.76 18.11 8.75
N ALA A 487 -12.13 16.99 9.16
CA ALA A 487 -12.36 16.37 10.46
C ALA A 487 -11.76 17.18 11.62
N LEU A 488 -10.76 18.04 11.34
CA LEU A 488 -10.14 18.94 12.30
C LEU A 488 -10.72 20.37 12.25
N ASP A 489 -11.76 20.60 11.45
CA ASP A 489 -12.35 21.92 11.23
C ASP A 489 -11.30 22.99 10.83
N LEU A 490 -10.34 22.60 9.97
CA LEU A 490 -9.31 23.52 9.49
C LEU A 490 -9.92 24.67 8.67
N PRO A 491 -9.38 25.90 8.78
CA PRO A 491 -9.91 27.03 8.05
C PRO A 491 -9.74 26.85 6.53
N GLN A 492 -10.74 27.29 5.77
CA GLN A 492 -10.80 27.09 4.31
C GLN A 492 -9.52 27.46 3.54
N PRO A 493 -8.81 28.57 3.85
CA PRO A 493 -7.55 28.91 3.17
C PRO A 493 -6.46 27.83 3.30
N VAL A 494 -6.48 27.05 4.39
CA VAL A 494 -5.55 25.92 4.59
C VAL A 494 -5.98 24.72 3.75
N LEU A 495 -7.27 24.45 3.65
CA LEU A 495 -7.81 23.40 2.79
C LEU A 495 -7.56 23.71 1.30
N ASP A 496 -7.66 24.99 0.93
CA ASP A 496 -7.44 25.50 -0.43
C ASP A 496 -5.99 25.39 -0.92
N ALA A 497 -5.05 25.03 -0.04
CA ALA A 497 -3.71 24.63 -0.47
C ALA A 497 -3.74 23.33 -1.28
N SER A 498 -4.76 22.47 -1.10
CA SER A 498 -4.94 21.28 -1.92
C SER A 498 -5.63 21.63 -3.24
N PRO A 499 -5.07 21.24 -4.40
CA PRO A 499 -5.71 21.52 -5.70
C PRO A 499 -7.06 20.82 -5.87
N PHE A 500 -7.34 19.81 -5.05
CA PHE A 500 -8.59 19.05 -5.10
C PHE A 500 -9.80 19.83 -4.55
N THR A 501 -9.61 20.86 -3.72
CA THR A 501 -10.75 21.64 -3.19
C THR A 501 -11.37 22.57 -4.22
N HIS A 502 -10.58 22.98 -5.22
CA HIS A 502 -10.99 23.90 -6.29
C HIS A 502 -11.81 23.21 -7.39
N LEU A 503 -11.87 21.89 -7.40
CA LEU A 503 -12.58 21.14 -8.44
C LEU A 503 -14.07 20.98 -8.10
N PRO A 504 -14.97 21.03 -9.10
CA PRO A 504 -16.39 20.87 -8.86
C PRO A 504 -16.72 19.45 -8.38
N LYS A 505 -17.61 19.34 -7.39
CA LYS A 505 -18.02 18.08 -6.76
C LYS A 505 -19.10 17.37 -7.59
N LEU A 506 -18.72 16.85 -8.75
CA LEU A 506 -19.60 16.06 -9.62
C LEU A 506 -19.81 14.63 -9.07
N PRO A 507 -20.95 13.96 -9.36
CA PRO A 507 -22.06 14.43 -10.21
C PRO A 507 -23.06 15.38 -9.53
N GLY A 508 -22.95 15.63 -8.22
CA GLY A 508 -23.95 16.41 -7.48
C GLY A 508 -23.94 17.93 -7.68
N ALA A 509 -22.77 18.53 -7.93
CA ALA A 509 -22.63 19.97 -8.18
C ALA A 509 -22.65 20.33 -9.68
N GLY A 510 -22.89 21.60 -10.01
CA GLY A 510 -22.74 22.10 -11.39
C GLY A 510 -21.28 22.10 -11.86
N MET A 511 -21.09 22.01 -13.18
CA MET A 511 -19.74 22.07 -13.77
C MET A 511 -19.19 23.50 -13.77
N GLU A 512 -17.99 23.67 -13.20
CA GLU A 512 -17.27 24.94 -13.17
C GLU A 512 -15.96 24.85 -13.98
N TRP A 513 -15.96 25.45 -15.18
CA TRP A 513 -14.82 25.36 -16.09
C TRP A 513 -13.61 26.23 -15.68
N GLY A 514 -13.83 27.29 -14.90
CA GLY A 514 -12.78 28.22 -14.48
C GLY A 514 -11.63 27.53 -13.75
N PRO A 515 -11.89 26.88 -12.60
CA PRO A 515 -10.86 26.16 -11.84
C PRO A 515 -10.21 25.02 -12.65
N VAL A 516 -11.02 24.25 -13.40
CA VAL A 516 -10.57 23.11 -14.21
C VAL A 516 -9.55 23.55 -15.27
N THR A 517 -9.85 24.63 -16.01
CA THR A 517 -8.97 25.16 -17.05
C THR A 517 -7.70 25.78 -16.46
N LEU A 518 -7.82 26.51 -15.34
CA LEU A 518 -6.69 27.12 -14.66
C LEU A 518 -5.68 26.07 -14.15
N LEU A 519 -6.16 25.05 -13.43
CA LEU A 519 -5.29 23.97 -12.94
C LEU A 519 -4.60 23.21 -14.08
N THR A 520 -5.33 22.98 -15.18
CA THR A 520 -4.76 22.35 -16.38
C THR A 520 -3.66 23.23 -17.00
N ALA A 521 -3.89 24.54 -17.13
CA ALA A 521 -2.90 25.48 -17.65
C ALA A 521 -1.65 25.55 -16.76
N LEU A 522 -1.83 25.64 -15.44
CA LEU A 522 -0.74 25.62 -14.47
C LEU A 522 0.08 24.33 -14.57
N SER A 523 -0.58 23.18 -14.72
CA SER A 523 0.11 21.89 -14.91
C SER A 523 1.00 21.90 -16.16
N ALA A 524 0.53 22.46 -17.28
CA ALA A 524 1.30 22.58 -18.52
C ALA A 524 2.51 23.51 -18.36
N VAL A 525 2.34 24.64 -17.66
CA VAL A 525 3.44 25.58 -17.34
C VAL A 525 4.52 24.90 -16.49
N LEU A 526 4.13 24.16 -15.45
CA LEU A 526 5.07 23.44 -14.58
C LEU A 526 5.85 22.37 -15.34
N VAL A 527 5.18 21.60 -16.22
CA VAL A 527 5.85 20.60 -17.06
C VAL A 527 6.79 21.26 -18.07
N ALA A 528 6.40 22.36 -18.69
CA ALA A 528 7.27 23.12 -19.60
C ALA A 528 8.52 23.65 -18.88
N ALA A 529 8.34 24.21 -17.67
CA ALA A 529 9.43 24.67 -16.82
C ALA A 529 10.36 23.53 -16.40
N ALA A 530 9.80 22.37 -16.02
CA ALA A 530 10.54 21.17 -15.69
C ALA A 530 11.45 20.70 -16.84
N LEU A 531 10.90 20.64 -18.05
CA LEU A 531 11.63 20.25 -19.26
C LEU A 531 12.70 21.29 -19.64
N ALA A 532 12.39 22.58 -19.51
CA ALA A 532 13.35 23.66 -19.75
C ALA A 532 14.52 23.62 -18.75
N ALA A 533 14.27 23.31 -17.48
CA ALA A 533 15.29 23.13 -16.47
C ALA A 533 16.15 21.87 -16.74
N LEU A 534 15.51 20.74 -17.07
CA LEU A 534 16.18 19.48 -17.40
C LEU A 534 17.12 19.62 -18.62
N ARG A 535 16.75 20.45 -19.59
CA ARG A 535 17.57 20.73 -20.77
C ARG A 535 18.89 21.42 -20.42
N ARG A 536 18.91 22.27 -19.39
CA ARG A 536 20.06 23.11 -19.04
C ARG A 536 20.98 22.51 -17.99
N ARG A 537 20.45 21.69 -17.09
CA ARG A 537 21.23 21.10 -15.98
C ARG A 537 22.09 19.93 -16.42
N ASP A 538 23.05 19.55 -15.58
CA ASP A 538 23.75 18.26 -15.68
C ASP A 538 22.97 17.11 -15.03
N LEU A 539 23.33 15.88 -15.38
CA LEU A 539 22.77 14.68 -14.76
C LEU A 539 23.40 14.45 -13.39
N VAL A 540 22.65 13.82 -12.48
CA VAL A 540 23.20 13.40 -11.20
C VAL A 540 23.98 12.11 -11.41
N THR A 541 25.31 12.21 -11.37
CA THR A 541 26.26 11.07 -11.33
C THR A 541 26.47 10.59 -9.91
#